data_AF-A0A6I4YLU8-F1
#
_entry.id   AF-A0A6I4YLU8-F1
#
_cell.length_a   1.000
_cell.length_b   1.000
_cell.length_c   1.000
_cell.angle_alpha   90.00
_cell.angle_beta   90.00
_cell.angle_gamma   90.00
#
_symmetry.space_group_name_H-M   'P 1'
#
loop_
_entity.id
_entity.type
_entity.pdbx_description
1 polymer ?
#
loop_
_entity_poly.entity_id
_entity_poly.type
_entity_poly.pdbx_seq_one_letter_code
_entity_poly.pdbx_strand_id
1 'polypeptide(L)'
;MPKIVTLPGDGIGPEVTAAAVAVLREVAPDVTIEEHLIGGVAYDTHGDPFPQVTRDALKDADAVLLGTVGGAQDSAWNLLPRHLRPESGLLALRKALGCYANLRPVRVQPGLEHLSPLKAELARGVDILIVRELLGGVYFDGDRKIDGDTAYNTMRYTTPEVERVARVAFWAAEQRKGRVTSVDKANVLEVSELWRRDVTALRDREYRGVHLNHEYVDSVAMLIVSDPSRYDVIVTENLFGDILSDLAAVIPGSLGLMPSASLGDGAGLFEPIHGSAPDIAGKGVANPAAAIMSAGMLLRHGLKRPEGANQIDRAVALALREHPTRDLGGKADTQTFTRAVLSALETSPAVG
;
A
#
# COMPACT_ATOMS: atom_id res chain seq x y z
N MET A 1 -5.06 -14.82 -21.16
CA MET A 1 -5.60 -13.55 -20.61
C MET A 1 -5.02 -13.41 -19.22
N PRO A 2 -4.47 -12.25 -18.83
CA PRO A 2 -3.95 -12.08 -17.48
C PRO A 2 -5.03 -12.35 -16.43
N LYS A 3 -4.67 -13.05 -15.36
CA LYS A 3 -5.57 -13.41 -14.26
C LYS A 3 -5.35 -12.49 -13.06
N ILE A 4 -6.41 -11.79 -12.67
CA ILE A 4 -6.47 -11.02 -11.44
C ILE A 4 -7.29 -11.81 -10.42
N VAL A 5 -6.72 -12.07 -9.25
CA VAL A 5 -7.46 -12.58 -8.10
C VAL A 5 -7.93 -11.41 -7.24
N THR A 6 -9.23 -11.28 -7.01
CA THR A 6 -9.78 -10.30 -6.08
C THR A 6 -10.04 -10.94 -4.72
N LEU A 7 -9.65 -10.24 -3.66
CA LEU A 7 -9.83 -10.64 -2.28
C LEU A 7 -10.54 -9.49 -1.54
N PRO A 8 -11.87 -9.36 -1.62
CA PRO A 8 -12.54 -8.17 -1.10
C PRO A 8 -12.44 -8.06 0.43
N GLY A 9 -12.41 -9.19 1.13
CA GLY A 9 -12.21 -9.26 2.58
C GLY A 9 -13.37 -8.69 3.40
N ASP A 10 -13.06 -7.93 4.44
CA ASP A 10 -13.94 -7.56 5.54
C ASP A 10 -14.38 -6.08 5.50
N GLY A 11 -15.51 -5.75 6.14
CA GLY A 11 -15.96 -4.36 6.33
C GLY A 11 -16.32 -3.66 5.03
N ILE A 12 -15.70 -2.51 4.73
CA ILE A 12 -15.89 -1.77 3.46
C ILE A 12 -15.21 -2.41 2.26
N GLY A 13 -14.33 -3.40 2.49
CA GLY A 13 -13.53 -4.06 1.46
C GLY A 13 -14.34 -4.52 0.24
N PRO A 14 -15.49 -5.22 0.41
CA PRO A 14 -16.39 -5.56 -0.68
C PRO A 14 -16.87 -4.37 -1.53
N GLU A 15 -17.25 -3.25 -0.91
CA GLU A 15 -17.77 -2.07 -1.62
C GLU A 15 -16.69 -1.41 -2.48
N VAL A 16 -15.51 -1.16 -1.89
CA VAL A 16 -14.43 -0.45 -2.58
C VAL A 16 -13.75 -1.34 -3.62
N THR A 17 -13.67 -2.65 -3.38
CA THR A 17 -13.15 -3.62 -4.37
C THR A 17 -14.09 -3.73 -5.56
N ALA A 18 -15.41 -3.77 -5.35
CA ALA A 18 -16.38 -3.78 -6.44
C ALA A 18 -16.26 -2.52 -7.33
N ALA A 19 -16.04 -1.34 -6.71
CA ALA A 19 -15.78 -0.10 -7.45
C ALA A 19 -14.49 -0.18 -8.29
N ALA A 20 -13.40 -0.69 -7.71
CA ALA A 20 -12.14 -0.88 -8.42
C ALA A 20 -12.27 -1.89 -9.58
N VAL A 21 -13.00 -2.99 -9.38
CA VAL A 21 -13.29 -4.00 -10.42
C VAL A 21 -14.12 -3.41 -11.56
N ALA A 22 -15.11 -2.56 -11.26
CA ALA A 22 -15.88 -1.88 -12.29
C ALA A 22 -14.99 -1.03 -13.20
N VAL A 23 -14.05 -0.28 -12.61
CA VAL A 23 -13.06 0.52 -13.35
C VAL A 23 -12.09 -0.37 -14.14
N LEU A 24 -11.59 -1.46 -13.55
CA LEU A 24 -10.70 -2.41 -14.24
C LEU A 24 -11.34 -3.02 -15.49
N ARG A 25 -12.63 -3.37 -15.42
CA ARG A 25 -13.36 -3.95 -16.57
C ARG A 25 -13.45 -3.00 -17.76
N GLU A 26 -13.47 -1.68 -17.50
CA GLU A 26 -13.49 -0.67 -18.56
C GLU A 26 -12.12 -0.51 -19.22
N VAL A 27 -11.04 -0.41 -18.43
CA VAL A 27 -9.70 -0.12 -18.97
C VAL A 27 -8.90 -1.34 -19.38
N ALA A 28 -9.31 -2.54 -18.94
CA ALA A 28 -8.62 -3.80 -19.21
C ALA A 28 -9.64 -4.95 -19.44
N PRO A 29 -10.48 -4.88 -20.49
CA PRO A 29 -11.54 -5.86 -20.73
C PRO A 29 -11.04 -7.28 -21.05
N ASP A 30 -9.75 -7.43 -21.33
CA ASP A 30 -9.08 -8.70 -21.68
C ASP A 30 -8.46 -9.43 -20.48
N VAL A 31 -8.70 -8.97 -19.25
CA VAL A 31 -8.27 -9.66 -18.02
C VAL A 31 -9.39 -10.54 -17.48
N THR A 32 -9.02 -11.69 -16.92
CA THR A 32 -9.95 -12.54 -16.17
C THR A 32 -9.88 -12.19 -14.70
N ILE A 33 -11.04 -11.98 -14.06
CA ILE A 33 -11.13 -11.63 -12.64
C ILE A 33 -11.83 -12.76 -11.90
N GLU A 34 -11.16 -13.33 -10.89
CA GLU A 34 -11.68 -14.39 -10.03
C GLU A 34 -11.67 -13.93 -8.56
N GLU A 35 -12.79 -14.09 -7.86
CA GLU A 35 -12.95 -13.61 -6.48
C GLU A 35 -12.85 -14.74 -5.45
N HIS A 36 -12.10 -14.51 -4.37
CA HIS A 36 -11.99 -15.45 -3.25
C HIS A 36 -12.06 -14.74 -1.88
N LEU A 37 -12.27 -15.54 -0.83
CA LEU A 37 -12.36 -15.04 0.54
C LEU A 37 -10.98 -14.91 1.19
N ILE A 38 -10.83 -13.87 2.01
CA ILE A 38 -9.71 -13.68 2.95
C ILE A 38 -10.23 -12.99 4.21
N GLY A 39 -9.49 -13.06 5.31
CA GLY A 39 -9.77 -12.30 6.53
C GLY A 39 -10.84 -12.95 7.40
N GLY A 40 -11.59 -12.12 8.12
CA GLY A 40 -12.64 -12.55 9.03
C GLY A 40 -13.73 -13.36 8.34
N VAL A 41 -14.21 -12.90 7.17
CA VAL A 41 -15.22 -13.63 6.37
C VAL A 41 -14.74 -15.02 5.93
N ALA A 42 -13.44 -15.16 5.63
CA ALA A 42 -12.85 -16.45 5.31
C ALA A 42 -12.77 -17.36 6.55
N TYR A 43 -12.41 -16.79 7.70
CA TYR A 43 -12.42 -17.53 8.96
C TYR A 43 -13.83 -18.00 9.33
N ASP A 44 -14.84 -17.13 9.21
CA ASP A 44 -16.23 -17.48 9.54
C ASP A 44 -16.77 -18.59 8.63
N THR A 45 -16.28 -18.66 7.38
CA THR A 45 -16.72 -19.65 6.38
C THR A 45 -15.92 -20.96 6.42
N HIS A 46 -14.60 -20.89 6.64
CA HIS A 46 -13.67 -22.01 6.47
C HIS A 46 -12.87 -22.36 7.74
N GLY A 47 -12.97 -21.57 8.81
CA GLY A 47 -12.14 -21.70 10.02
C GLY A 47 -10.69 -21.25 9.84
N ASP A 48 -10.35 -20.63 8.71
CA ASP A 48 -9.01 -20.15 8.36
C ASP A 48 -9.11 -18.77 7.67
N PRO A 49 -8.42 -17.72 8.18
CA PRO A 49 -8.44 -16.40 7.54
C PRO A 49 -7.74 -16.35 6.16
N PHE A 50 -6.98 -17.38 5.79
CA PHE A 50 -6.39 -17.52 4.47
C PHE A 50 -6.46 -18.99 4.01
N PRO A 51 -7.65 -19.44 3.59
CA PRO A 51 -7.96 -20.85 3.37
C PRO A 51 -7.26 -21.42 2.13
N GLN A 52 -7.18 -22.75 2.06
CA GLN A 52 -6.47 -23.45 0.98
C GLN A 52 -7.01 -23.12 -0.42
N VAL A 53 -8.33 -22.96 -0.58
CA VAL A 53 -8.95 -22.56 -1.85
C VAL A 53 -8.41 -21.22 -2.36
N THR A 54 -8.22 -20.25 -1.47
CA THR A 54 -7.64 -18.95 -1.80
C THR A 54 -6.16 -19.10 -2.14
N ARG A 55 -5.40 -19.90 -1.37
CA ARG A 55 -3.98 -20.18 -1.66
C ARG A 55 -3.77 -20.82 -3.03
N ASP A 56 -4.64 -21.74 -3.40
CA ASP A 56 -4.56 -22.43 -4.69
C ASP A 56 -4.83 -21.48 -5.86
N ALA A 57 -5.79 -20.56 -5.70
CA ALA A 57 -6.11 -19.56 -6.71
C ALA A 57 -4.94 -18.61 -7.05
N LEU A 58 -4.06 -18.35 -6.07
CA LEU A 58 -2.90 -17.47 -6.24
C LEU A 58 -1.79 -18.08 -7.11
N LYS A 59 -1.74 -19.41 -7.27
CA LYS A 59 -0.66 -20.09 -8.02
C LYS A 59 -0.60 -19.65 -9.48
N ASP A 60 -1.76 -19.37 -10.06
CA ASP A 60 -1.91 -18.94 -11.46
C ASP A 60 -2.30 -17.46 -11.59
N ALA A 61 -2.24 -16.69 -10.50
CA ALA A 61 -2.58 -15.27 -10.53
C ALA A 61 -1.39 -14.45 -11.09
N ASP A 62 -1.68 -13.49 -11.96
CA ASP A 62 -0.71 -12.49 -12.42
C ASP A 62 -0.66 -11.28 -11.47
N ALA A 63 -1.79 -10.99 -10.80
CA ALA A 63 -1.89 -9.96 -9.78
C ALA A 63 -3.03 -10.24 -8.80
N VAL A 64 -2.93 -9.67 -7.61
CA VAL A 64 -3.94 -9.77 -6.55
C VAL A 64 -4.44 -8.38 -6.18
N LEU A 65 -5.75 -8.16 -6.23
CA LEU A 65 -6.40 -6.95 -5.73
C LEU A 65 -7.11 -7.26 -4.41
N LEU A 66 -6.64 -6.69 -3.31
CA LEU A 66 -7.19 -6.87 -1.98
C LEU A 66 -8.01 -5.64 -1.58
N GLY A 67 -9.17 -5.87 -0.96
CA GLY A 67 -9.95 -4.83 -0.30
C GLY A 67 -9.36 -4.51 1.06
N THR A 68 -9.98 -5.02 2.12
CA THR A 68 -9.52 -4.80 3.50
C THR A 68 -9.67 -6.06 4.34
N VAL A 69 -8.88 -6.22 5.41
CA VAL A 69 -9.06 -7.31 6.37
C VAL A 69 -9.21 -6.78 7.79
N GLY A 70 -9.83 -7.56 8.66
CA GLY A 70 -10.00 -7.24 10.07
C GLY A 70 -11.35 -6.62 10.40
N GLY A 71 -11.62 -6.49 11.70
CA GLY A 71 -12.90 -6.00 12.22
C GLY A 71 -12.74 -4.87 13.22
N ALA A 72 -13.86 -4.49 13.84
CA ALA A 72 -13.85 -3.49 14.91
C ALA A 72 -12.98 -3.95 16.09
N GLN A 73 -12.54 -3.02 16.94
CA GLN A 73 -11.65 -3.34 18.07
C GLN A 73 -12.24 -4.38 19.03
N ASP A 74 -13.56 -4.42 19.15
CA ASP A 74 -14.34 -5.38 19.94
C ASP A 74 -14.79 -6.63 19.17
N SER A 75 -14.35 -6.80 17.92
CA SER A 75 -14.66 -7.99 17.12
C SER A 75 -14.18 -9.27 17.79
N ALA A 76 -14.99 -10.33 17.69
CA ALA A 76 -14.64 -11.68 18.15
C ALA A 76 -13.34 -12.20 17.51
N TRP A 77 -13.01 -11.72 16.30
CA TRP A 77 -11.76 -12.09 15.62
C TRP A 77 -10.51 -11.68 16.40
N ASN A 78 -10.57 -10.59 17.20
CA ASN A 78 -9.44 -10.14 18.01
C ASN A 78 -9.15 -11.06 19.21
N LEU A 79 -10.12 -11.87 19.61
CA LEU A 79 -9.99 -12.86 20.69
C LEU A 79 -9.45 -14.20 20.19
N LEU A 80 -9.36 -14.40 18.86
CA LEU A 80 -8.84 -15.63 18.29
C LEU A 80 -7.35 -15.82 18.64
N PRO A 81 -6.88 -17.08 18.70
CA PRO A 81 -5.46 -17.38 18.66
C PRO A 81 -4.77 -16.62 17.53
N ARG A 82 -3.58 -16.07 17.78
CA ARG A 82 -2.89 -15.16 16.83
C ARG A 82 -2.88 -15.68 15.39
N HIS A 83 -2.62 -16.95 15.18
CA HIS A 83 -2.52 -17.57 13.84
C HIS A 83 -3.85 -17.66 13.08
N LEU A 84 -5.00 -17.47 13.75
CA LEU A 84 -6.34 -17.48 13.16
C LEU A 84 -6.92 -16.07 12.97
N ARG A 85 -6.18 -15.02 13.36
CA ARG A 85 -6.65 -13.63 13.19
C ARG A 85 -6.57 -13.19 11.72
N PRO A 86 -7.48 -12.31 11.25
CA PRO A 86 -7.47 -11.78 9.89
C PRO A 86 -6.11 -11.21 9.46
N GLU A 87 -5.43 -10.49 10.35
CA GLU A 87 -4.12 -9.87 10.08
C GLU A 87 -3.03 -10.92 9.84
N SER A 88 -3.12 -12.08 10.51
CA SER A 88 -2.21 -13.21 10.24
C SER A 88 -2.47 -13.82 8.86
N GLY A 89 -3.72 -13.82 8.38
CA GLY A 89 -4.07 -14.17 7.01
C GLY A 89 -3.39 -13.26 5.98
N LEU A 90 -3.40 -11.95 6.21
CA LEU A 90 -2.71 -10.97 5.36
C LEU A 90 -1.18 -11.15 5.35
N LEU A 91 -0.57 -11.39 6.52
CA LEU A 91 0.87 -11.68 6.58
C LEU A 91 1.22 -12.97 5.84
N ALA A 92 0.36 -14.00 5.96
CA ALA A 92 0.53 -15.25 5.25
C ALA A 92 0.34 -15.09 3.73
N LEU A 93 -0.59 -14.24 3.28
CA LEU A 93 -0.77 -13.88 1.87
C LEU A 93 0.50 -13.21 1.30
N ARG A 94 1.01 -12.17 1.97
CA ARG A 94 2.24 -11.48 1.55
C ARG A 94 3.43 -12.43 1.43
N LYS A 95 3.57 -13.33 2.40
CA LYS A 95 4.60 -14.37 2.37
C LYS A 95 4.40 -15.37 1.23
N ALA A 96 3.16 -15.81 0.97
CA ALA A 96 2.85 -16.74 -0.11
C ALA A 96 3.15 -16.17 -1.49
N LEU A 97 2.94 -14.87 -1.69
CA LEU A 97 3.27 -14.15 -2.92
C LEU A 97 4.75 -13.74 -3.03
N GLY A 98 5.51 -13.82 -1.94
CA GLY A 98 6.90 -13.37 -1.90
C GLY A 98 7.06 -11.86 -2.06
N CYS A 99 6.04 -11.06 -1.71
CA CYS A 99 6.08 -9.61 -1.85
C CYS A 99 6.94 -8.95 -0.75
N TYR A 100 8.19 -8.61 -1.07
CA TYR A 100 9.15 -8.03 -0.12
C TYR A 100 9.23 -6.50 -0.10
N ALA A 101 8.68 -5.80 -1.09
CA ALA A 101 8.73 -4.34 -1.18
C ALA A 101 7.31 -3.75 -1.22
N ASN A 102 6.92 -3.00 -0.19
CA ASN A 102 5.65 -2.27 -0.16
C ASN A 102 5.86 -0.81 -0.58
N LEU A 103 5.16 -0.39 -1.62
CA LEU A 103 5.16 0.95 -2.20
C LEU A 103 3.91 1.68 -1.75
N ARG A 104 4.09 2.79 -1.04
CA ARG A 104 3.01 3.66 -0.55
C ARG A 104 3.25 5.09 -1.04
N PRO A 105 2.64 5.49 -2.17
CA PRO A 105 2.71 6.87 -2.63
C PRO A 105 1.86 7.79 -1.74
N VAL A 106 2.43 8.92 -1.34
CA VAL A 106 1.81 9.97 -0.55
C VAL A 106 1.81 11.22 -1.42
N ARG A 107 0.64 11.58 -1.94
CA ARG A 107 0.49 12.73 -2.84
C ARG A 107 -0.66 13.61 -2.40
N VAL A 108 -0.37 14.91 -2.23
CA VAL A 108 -1.41 15.93 -2.08
C VAL A 108 -1.85 16.36 -3.47
N GLN A 109 -3.12 16.16 -3.80
CA GLN A 109 -3.65 16.54 -5.10
C GLN A 109 -3.71 18.07 -5.23
N PRO A 110 -3.33 18.65 -6.39
CA PRO A 110 -3.44 20.09 -6.59
C PRO A 110 -4.88 20.59 -6.39
N GLY A 111 -5.06 21.57 -5.52
CA GLY A 111 -6.35 22.13 -5.11
C GLY A 111 -6.96 21.50 -3.85
N LEU A 112 -6.42 20.37 -3.38
CA LEU A 112 -6.86 19.68 -2.17
C LEU A 112 -5.94 19.92 -0.96
N GLU A 113 -5.03 20.91 -1.04
CA GLU A 113 -4.09 21.21 0.05
C GLU A 113 -4.80 21.55 1.37
N HIS A 114 -6.02 22.11 1.29
CA HIS A 114 -6.84 22.48 2.43
C HIS A 114 -7.40 21.28 3.22
N LEU A 115 -7.35 20.06 2.67
CA LEU A 115 -7.72 18.84 3.38
C LEU A 115 -6.59 18.35 4.29
N SER A 116 -5.36 18.74 4.00
CA SER A 116 -4.20 18.37 4.80
C SER A 116 -4.33 18.93 6.22
N PRO A 117 -3.91 18.16 7.25
CA PRO A 117 -3.72 18.73 8.58
C PRO A 117 -2.53 19.69 8.65
N LEU A 118 -1.65 19.70 7.63
CA LEU A 118 -0.55 20.65 7.52
C LEU A 118 -1.05 21.99 6.95
N LYS A 119 -0.28 23.05 7.20
CA LYS A 119 -0.52 24.31 6.50
C LYS A 119 -0.42 24.11 4.99
N ALA A 120 -1.28 24.76 4.22
CA ALA A 120 -1.41 24.53 2.78
C ALA A 120 -0.08 24.75 2.02
N GLU A 121 0.76 25.68 2.47
CA GLU A 121 2.10 25.92 1.90
C GLU A 121 3.09 24.76 2.11
N LEU A 122 2.90 23.94 3.15
CA LEU A 122 3.70 22.73 3.40
C LEU A 122 3.14 21.52 2.65
N ALA A 123 1.82 21.39 2.57
CA ALA A 123 1.16 20.29 1.87
C ALA A 123 1.30 20.39 0.34
N ARG A 124 1.42 21.61 -0.20
CA ARG A 124 1.49 21.83 -1.64
C ARG A 124 2.66 21.10 -2.28
N GLY A 125 2.36 20.30 -3.30
CA GLY A 125 3.38 19.61 -4.10
C GLY A 125 4.06 18.43 -3.40
N VAL A 126 3.54 18.01 -2.24
CA VAL A 126 3.97 16.77 -1.60
C VAL A 126 3.69 15.59 -2.53
N ASP A 127 4.76 14.88 -2.86
CA ASP A 127 4.76 13.67 -3.67
C ASP A 127 5.96 12.83 -3.21
N ILE A 128 5.69 11.92 -2.27
CA ILE A 128 6.65 11.04 -1.63
C ILE A 128 6.28 9.61 -1.96
N LEU A 129 7.25 8.75 -2.27
CA LEU A 129 7.05 7.31 -2.34
C LEU A 129 7.78 6.66 -1.17
N ILE A 130 7.05 6.00 -0.28
CA ILE A 130 7.66 5.18 0.77
C ILE A 130 7.78 3.75 0.26
N VAL A 131 9.00 3.22 0.29
CA VAL A 131 9.36 1.84 -0.05
C VAL A 131 9.76 1.13 1.23
N ARG A 132 8.85 0.31 1.74
CA ARG A 132 8.98 -0.43 3.00
C ARG A 132 9.37 -1.87 2.72
N GLU A 133 10.38 -2.39 3.41
CA GLU A 133 10.63 -3.84 3.43
C GLU A 133 9.47 -4.57 4.12
N LEU A 134 8.98 -5.67 3.56
CA LEU A 134 7.70 -6.26 3.96
C LEU A 134 7.77 -7.69 4.53
N LEU A 135 8.89 -8.43 4.36
CA LEU A 135 8.97 -9.85 4.73
C LEU A 135 10.04 -10.20 5.78
N GLY A 136 10.79 -9.21 6.26
CA GLY A 136 11.83 -9.39 7.27
C GLY A 136 11.60 -8.57 8.53
N GLY A 137 12.67 -8.41 9.30
CA GLY A 137 12.68 -7.61 10.52
C GLY A 137 11.83 -8.20 11.64
N VAL A 138 11.49 -7.35 12.60
CA VAL A 138 10.86 -7.72 13.88
C VAL A 138 9.48 -8.37 13.76
N TYR A 139 8.85 -8.29 12.59
CA TYR A 139 7.52 -8.85 12.32
C TYR A 139 7.57 -10.33 12.00
N PHE A 140 8.61 -10.75 11.27
CA PHE A 140 8.73 -12.09 10.70
C PHE A 140 9.78 -12.97 11.39
N ASP A 141 10.67 -12.40 12.20
CA ASP A 141 11.62 -13.21 12.96
C ASP A 141 10.87 -14.11 13.96
N GLY A 142 11.20 -15.41 13.91
CA GLY A 142 10.57 -16.45 14.73
C GLY A 142 11.10 -16.47 16.17
N ASP A 143 12.24 -15.83 16.45
CA ASP A 143 12.79 -15.72 17.79
C ASP A 143 12.09 -14.61 18.57
N ARG A 144 10.94 -14.98 19.12
CA ARG A 144 10.03 -14.12 19.90
C ARG A 144 9.26 -14.95 20.92
N LYS A 145 9.11 -14.45 22.14
CA LYS A 145 8.27 -15.08 23.16
C LYS A 145 7.86 -14.11 24.25
N ILE A 146 6.80 -14.50 24.96
CA ILE A 146 6.47 -14.00 26.30
C ILE A 146 6.79 -15.15 27.26
N ASP A 147 7.58 -14.87 28.28
CA ASP A 147 8.11 -15.81 29.26
C ASP A 147 8.02 -15.21 30.65
N GLY A 148 6.94 -15.56 31.38
CA GLY A 148 6.63 -14.94 32.67
C GLY A 148 6.39 -13.43 32.54
N ASP A 149 7.24 -12.65 33.18
CA ASP A 149 7.25 -11.18 33.20
C ASP A 149 8.14 -10.56 32.10
N THR A 150 8.78 -11.38 31.28
CA THR A 150 9.69 -10.96 30.23
C THR A 150 9.09 -11.25 28.86
N ALA A 151 9.29 -10.34 27.90
CA ALA A 151 8.96 -10.58 26.51
C ALA A 151 10.06 -10.04 25.60
N TYR A 152 10.27 -10.69 24.46
CA TYR A 152 11.19 -10.17 23.46
C TYR A 152 10.75 -10.47 22.03
N ASN A 153 11.33 -9.68 21.14
CA ASN A 153 11.18 -9.73 19.71
C ASN A 153 12.52 -9.43 19.06
N THR A 154 12.94 -10.23 18.09
CA THR A 154 14.22 -10.06 17.41
C THR A 154 14.06 -9.28 16.11
N MET A 155 14.85 -8.22 15.93
CA MET A 155 14.94 -7.50 14.66
C MET A 155 16.19 -7.97 13.91
N ARG A 156 16.00 -8.68 12.80
CA ARG A 156 17.09 -9.25 12.00
C ARG A 156 16.88 -8.95 10.52
N TYR A 157 17.97 -8.58 9.86
CA TYR A 157 18.05 -8.45 8.40
C TYR A 157 19.33 -9.07 7.87
N THR A 158 19.25 -9.60 6.66
CA THR A 158 20.39 -10.07 5.88
C THR A 158 20.64 -9.12 4.71
N THR A 159 21.88 -9.09 4.20
CA THR A 159 22.24 -8.28 3.04
C THR A 159 21.31 -8.48 1.83
N PRO A 160 20.95 -9.72 1.43
CA PRO A 160 20.01 -9.92 0.32
C PRO A 160 18.63 -9.31 0.56
N GLU A 161 18.13 -9.30 1.80
CA GLU A 161 16.84 -8.69 2.13
C GLU A 161 16.88 -7.16 2.04
N VAL A 162 17.98 -6.55 2.44
CA VAL A 162 18.19 -5.10 2.30
C VAL A 162 18.38 -4.73 0.83
N GLU A 163 19.22 -5.46 0.10
CA GLU A 163 19.52 -5.12 -1.30
C GLU A 163 18.30 -5.24 -2.21
N ARG A 164 17.44 -6.26 -2.04
CA ARG A 164 16.24 -6.44 -2.89
C ARG A 164 15.24 -5.28 -2.76
N VAL A 165 15.02 -4.75 -1.55
CA VAL A 165 14.09 -3.63 -1.35
C VAL A 165 14.74 -2.30 -1.74
N ALA A 166 16.04 -2.12 -1.47
CA ALA A 166 16.78 -0.94 -1.89
C ALA A 166 16.83 -0.80 -3.42
N ARG A 167 16.95 -1.92 -4.13
CA ARG A 167 16.85 -1.98 -5.60
C ARG A 167 15.52 -1.41 -6.12
N VAL A 168 14.40 -1.78 -5.49
CA VAL A 168 13.07 -1.27 -5.85
C VAL A 168 13.01 0.24 -5.60
N ALA A 169 13.58 0.73 -4.50
CA ALA A 169 13.63 2.16 -4.20
C ALA A 169 14.48 2.95 -5.21
N PHE A 170 15.66 2.45 -5.58
CA PHE A 170 16.51 3.11 -6.57
C PHE A 170 15.86 3.13 -7.96
N TRP A 171 15.32 1.99 -8.41
CA TRP A 171 14.55 1.91 -9.65
C TRP A 171 13.37 2.90 -9.67
N ALA A 172 12.64 3.02 -8.56
CA ALA A 172 11.54 3.97 -8.46
C ALA A 172 12.03 5.43 -8.50
N ALA A 173 13.18 5.73 -7.87
CA ALA A 173 13.76 7.06 -7.89
C ALA A 173 14.23 7.51 -9.28
N GLU A 174 14.76 6.59 -10.10
CA GLU A 174 15.16 6.87 -11.50
C GLU A 174 13.98 7.32 -12.38
N GLN A 175 12.75 6.90 -12.03
CA GLN A 175 11.52 7.31 -12.72
C GLN A 175 10.88 8.56 -12.11
N ARG A 176 11.50 9.11 -11.06
CA ARG A 176 11.00 10.24 -10.28
C ARG A 176 12.03 11.36 -10.27
N LYS A 177 12.38 11.93 -9.10
CA LYS A 177 13.29 13.08 -8.98
C LYS A 177 14.73 12.64 -8.75
N GLY A 178 15.03 11.33 -8.86
CA GLY A 178 16.39 10.79 -8.71
C GLY A 178 16.96 10.88 -7.29
N ARG A 179 16.11 10.96 -6.25
CA ARG A 179 16.56 11.07 -4.85
C ARG A 179 15.96 9.98 -3.96
N VAL A 180 16.83 9.34 -3.18
CA VAL A 180 16.46 8.34 -2.16
C VAL A 180 16.98 8.79 -0.79
N THR A 181 16.07 8.86 0.19
CA THR A 181 16.41 8.94 1.61
C THR A 181 16.29 7.55 2.21
N SER A 182 17.40 6.94 2.61
CA SER A 182 17.40 5.69 3.36
C SER A 182 17.27 5.99 4.85
N VAL A 183 16.31 5.34 5.53
CA VAL A 183 15.98 5.64 6.93
C VAL A 183 16.32 4.46 7.83
N ASP A 184 17.05 4.75 8.90
CA ASP A 184 17.59 3.75 9.83
C ASP A 184 17.70 4.30 11.27
N LYS A 185 18.28 3.51 12.19
CA LYS A 185 18.74 3.97 13.50
C LYS A 185 20.19 3.54 13.78
N ALA A 186 21.07 3.75 12.80
CA ALA A 186 22.46 3.25 12.80
C ALA A 186 23.36 3.86 13.89
N ASN A 187 22.90 4.87 14.63
CA ASN A 187 23.61 5.38 15.80
C ASN A 187 23.34 4.60 17.09
N VAL A 188 22.46 3.60 17.05
CA VAL A 188 22.06 2.79 18.21
C VAL A 188 21.99 1.30 17.86
N LEU A 189 21.55 0.94 16.65
CA LEU A 189 21.22 -0.44 16.28
C LEU A 189 22.16 -0.99 15.20
N GLU A 190 22.81 -2.13 15.46
CA GLU A 190 23.72 -2.80 14.53
C GLU A 190 23.00 -3.28 13.25
N VAL A 191 21.73 -3.69 13.38
CA VAL A 191 20.90 -4.04 12.20
C VAL A 191 20.72 -2.85 11.25
N SER A 192 20.64 -1.63 11.81
CA SER A 192 20.58 -0.40 11.04
C SER A 192 21.94 0.02 10.48
N GLU A 193 23.05 -0.32 11.13
CA GLU A 193 24.39 -0.15 10.56
C GLU A 193 24.58 -1.04 9.31
N LEU A 194 24.15 -2.31 9.40
CA LEU A 194 24.12 -3.23 8.25
C LEU A 194 23.25 -2.67 7.12
N TRP A 195 22.05 -2.20 7.45
CA TRP A 195 21.13 -1.57 6.49
C TRP A 195 21.81 -0.43 5.73
N ARG A 196 22.37 0.55 6.47
CA ARG A 196 23.05 1.72 5.89
C ARG A 196 24.22 1.32 4.99
N ARG A 197 25.04 0.36 5.45
CA ARG A 197 26.17 -0.17 4.68
C ARG A 197 25.70 -0.76 3.35
N ASP A 198 24.71 -1.63 3.38
CA ASP A 198 24.28 -2.40 2.22
C ASP A 198 23.53 -1.54 1.20
N VAL A 199 22.68 -0.61 1.64
CA VAL A 199 22.03 0.38 0.76
C VAL A 199 23.07 1.26 0.06
N THR A 200 24.10 1.69 0.79
CA THR A 200 25.19 2.51 0.22
C THR A 200 25.99 1.73 -0.81
N ALA A 201 26.42 0.51 -0.46
CA ALA A 201 27.20 -0.35 -1.33
C ALA A 201 26.44 -0.70 -2.63
N LEU A 202 25.13 -0.96 -2.54
CA LEU A 202 24.28 -1.19 -3.70
C LEU A 202 24.21 0.04 -4.61
N ARG A 203 24.00 1.24 -4.05
CA ARG A 203 23.95 2.49 -4.82
C ARG A 203 25.24 2.72 -5.59
N ASP A 204 26.38 2.58 -4.92
CA ASP A 204 27.69 2.85 -5.53
C ASP A 204 28.06 1.83 -6.62
N ARG A 205 27.56 0.60 -6.50
CA ARG A 205 27.76 -0.46 -7.48
C ARG A 205 26.85 -0.33 -8.69
N GLU A 206 25.57 0.01 -8.50
CA GLU A 206 24.54 -0.18 -9.53
C GLU A 206 23.74 1.08 -9.88
N TYR A 207 23.62 2.05 -8.98
CA TYR A 207 22.75 3.24 -9.13
C TYR A 207 23.49 4.55 -8.88
N ARG A 208 24.68 4.70 -9.48
CA ARG A 208 25.57 5.87 -9.24
C ARG A 208 24.93 7.23 -9.56
N GLY A 209 23.94 7.25 -10.46
CA GLY A 209 23.20 8.45 -10.84
C GLY A 209 22.11 8.88 -9.84
N VAL A 210 21.73 8.01 -8.91
CA VAL A 210 20.70 8.33 -7.89
C VAL A 210 21.36 9.00 -6.69
N HIS A 211 20.84 10.15 -6.29
CA HIS A 211 21.28 10.82 -5.08
C HIS A 211 20.76 10.07 -3.85
N LEU A 212 21.67 9.60 -3.00
CA LEU A 212 21.36 8.90 -1.75
C LEU A 212 21.80 9.74 -0.55
N ASN A 213 20.89 9.93 0.40
CA ASN A 213 21.19 10.38 1.76
C ASN A 213 20.63 9.41 2.79
N HIS A 214 21.20 9.43 3.99
CA HIS A 214 20.74 8.62 5.13
C HIS A 214 20.24 9.52 6.24
N GLU A 215 19.14 9.14 6.87
CA GLU A 215 18.57 9.87 8.00
C GLU A 215 18.05 8.93 9.09
N TYR A 216 18.06 9.41 10.33
CA TYR A 216 17.51 8.63 11.43
C TYR A 216 15.99 8.71 11.47
N VAL A 217 15.33 7.62 11.82
CA VAL A 217 13.85 7.50 11.83
C VAL A 217 13.14 8.57 12.66
N ASP A 218 13.72 8.99 13.78
CA ASP A 218 13.21 10.07 14.63
C ASP A 218 13.33 11.44 13.95
N SER A 219 14.42 11.70 13.24
CA SER A 219 14.58 12.91 12.42
C SER A 219 13.55 12.92 11.29
N VAL A 220 13.38 11.79 10.60
CA VAL A 220 12.40 11.69 9.50
C VAL A 220 10.99 11.89 10.00
N ALA A 221 10.62 11.31 11.15
CA ALA A 221 9.30 11.51 11.76
C ALA A 221 8.97 13.00 12.00
N MET A 222 9.96 13.81 12.42
CA MET A 222 9.76 15.26 12.56
C MET A 222 9.71 15.97 11.20
N LEU A 223 10.65 15.65 10.31
CA LEU A 223 10.86 16.37 9.06
C LEU A 223 9.80 16.07 7.99
N ILE A 224 9.18 14.88 8.02
CA ILE A 224 8.08 14.55 7.10
C ILE A 224 6.83 15.39 7.37
N VAL A 225 6.72 15.97 8.56
CA VAL A 225 5.63 16.90 8.92
C VAL A 225 6.02 18.35 8.66
N SER A 226 7.25 18.74 9.02
CA SER A 226 7.69 20.15 8.95
C SER A 226 8.17 20.59 7.57
N ASP A 227 8.74 19.68 6.77
CA ASP A 227 9.16 19.91 5.38
C ASP A 227 9.03 18.61 4.55
N PRO A 228 7.79 18.13 4.28
CA PRO A 228 7.59 16.92 3.47
C PRO A 228 8.17 17.03 2.06
N SER A 229 8.28 18.25 1.51
CA SER A 229 8.71 18.50 0.13
C SER A 229 10.15 18.06 -0.17
N ARG A 230 10.96 17.90 0.88
CA ARG A 230 12.35 17.44 0.77
C ARG A 230 12.47 16.00 0.26
N TYR A 231 11.47 15.17 0.52
CA TYR A 231 11.52 13.76 0.19
C TYR A 231 11.01 13.48 -1.23
N ASP A 232 11.61 12.46 -1.85
CA ASP A 232 11.13 11.90 -3.12
C ASP A 232 10.81 10.42 -2.93
N VAL A 233 11.84 9.58 -2.77
CA VAL A 233 11.70 8.18 -2.37
C VAL A 233 12.30 8.00 -0.98
N ILE A 234 11.55 7.40 -0.07
CA ILE A 234 12.04 6.98 1.24
C ILE A 234 12.13 5.46 1.22
N VAL A 235 13.26 4.88 1.64
CA VAL A 235 13.40 3.43 1.79
C VAL A 235 13.79 3.08 3.22
N THR A 236 13.12 2.09 3.80
CA THR A 236 13.37 1.69 5.18
C THR A 236 12.87 0.28 5.49
N GLU A 237 13.26 -0.22 6.65
CA GLU A 237 12.88 -1.54 7.15
C GLU A 237 11.39 -1.63 7.53
N ASN A 238 10.94 -2.84 7.88
CA ASN A 238 9.52 -3.15 8.03
C ASN A 238 8.82 -2.32 9.11
N LEU A 239 9.37 -2.25 10.33
CA LEU A 239 8.76 -1.51 11.44
C LEU A 239 8.77 0.00 11.20
N PHE A 240 9.90 0.56 10.79
CA PHE A 240 10.02 2.00 10.53
C PHE A 240 9.16 2.41 9.34
N GLY A 241 9.10 1.59 8.29
CA GLY A 241 8.27 1.83 7.12
C GLY A 241 6.79 1.81 7.46
N ASP A 242 6.36 0.93 8.36
CA ASP A 242 4.99 0.92 8.89
C ASP A 242 4.65 2.29 9.47
N ILE A 243 5.43 2.71 10.48
CA ILE A 243 5.20 3.95 11.24
C ILE A 243 5.27 5.18 10.34
N LEU A 244 6.32 5.31 9.53
CA LEU A 244 6.52 6.47 8.67
C LEU A 244 5.47 6.55 7.56
N SER A 245 5.01 5.41 7.05
CA SER A 245 3.99 5.40 6.02
C SER A 245 2.61 5.81 6.54
N ASP A 246 2.26 5.38 7.75
CA ASP A 246 1.02 5.82 8.40
C ASP A 246 1.08 7.30 8.79
N LEU A 247 2.24 7.77 9.26
CA LEU A 247 2.48 9.19 9.53
C LEU A 247 2.37 10.04 8.24
N ALA A 248 2.86 9.54 7.11
CA ALA A 248 2.77 10.25 5.85
C ALA A 248 1.36 10.18 5.23
N ALA A 249 0.62 9.10 5.48
CA ALA A 249 -0.72 8.87 4.94
C ALA A 249 -1.77 9.89 5.39
N VAL A 250 -1.53 10.62 6.49
CA VAL A 250 -2.42 11.72 6.91
C VAL A 250 -2.17 13.01 6.14
N ILE A 251 -1.02 13.18 5.47
CA ILE A 251 -0.66 14.44 4.80
C ILE A 251 -1.65 14.81 3.68
N PRO A 252 -2.14 13.89 2.83
CA PRO A 252 -3.19 14.20 1.85
C PRO A 252 -4.54 14.60 2.47
N GLY A 253 -4.75 14.40 3.77
CA GLY A 253 -5.98 14.74 4.46
C GLY A 253 -7.05 13.65 4.48
N SER A 254 -6.86 12.55 3.74
CA SER A 254 -7.74 11.39 3.78
C SER A 254 -7.01 10.08 3.48
N LEU A 255 -7.21 9.10 4.37
CA LEU A 255 -6.77 7.71 4.16
C LEU A 255 -7.47 7.05 2.96
N GLY A 256 -8.64 7.55 2.56
CA GLY A 256 -9.38 7.13 1.37
C GLY A 256 -8.65 7.41 0.06
N LEU A 257 -7.53 8.13 0.08
CA LEU A 257 -6.71 8.49 -1.07
C LEU A 257 -5.39 7.72 -1.18
N MET A 258 -5.18 6.73 -0.31
CA MET A 258 -3.89 6.09 -0.09
C MET A 258 -3.85 4.67 -0.68
N PRO A 259 -3.44 4.49 -1.95
CA PRO A 259 -3.24 3.15 -2.52
C PRO A 259 -1.91 2.55 -2.06
N SER A 260 -1.73 1.25 -2.25
CA SER A 260 -0.44 0.60 -2.08
C SER A 260 -0.22 -0.59 -3.01
N ALA A 261 1.05 -0.91 -3.22
CA ALA A 261 1.48 -2.10 -3.95
C ALA A 261 2.56 -2.83 -3.16
N SER A 262 2.38 -4.13 -2.93
CA SER A 262 3.39 -5.03 -2.40
C SER A 262 3.93 -5.87 -3.56
N LEU A 263 5.22 -5.72 -3.83
CA LEU A 263 5.91 -6.30 -4.98
C LEU A 263 6.97 -7.30 -4.54
N GLY A 264 7.18 -8.31 -5.36
CA GLY A 264 8.24 -9.30 -5.25
C GLY A 264 8.62 -9.81 -6.63
N ASP A 265 9.13 -11.04 -6.70
CA ASP A 265 9.51 -11.65 -7.98
C ASP A 265 8.32 -12.31 -8.71
N GLY A 266 7.22 -12.55 -8.00
CA GLY A 266 5.97 -13.12 -8.54
C GLY A 266 4.85 -12.08 -8.68
N ALA A 267 3.61 -12.54 -8.56
CA ALA A 267 2.42 -11.69 -8.61
C ALA A 267 2.44 -10.62 -7.51
N GLY A 268 2.10 -9.39 -7.90
CA GLY A 268 1.98 -8.27 -6.96
C GLY A 268 0.65 -8.31 -6.19
N LEU A 269 0.66 -7.80 -4.97
CA LEU A 269 -0.53 -7.55 -4.15
C LEU A 269 -0.82 -6.04 -4.12
N PHE A 270 -2.04 -5.64 -4.46
CA PHE A 270 -2.45 -4.24 -4.54
C PHE A 270 -3.62 -4.02 -3.60
N GLU A 271 -3.51 -3.05 -2.69
CA GLU A 271 -4.47 -2.86 -1.61
C GLU A 271 -4.56 -1.38 -1.18
N PRO A 272 -5.74 -0.86 -0.82
CA PRO A 272 -5.84 0.42 -0.12
C PRO A 272 -5.17 0.32 1.26
N ILE A 273 -4.63 1.44 1.75
CA ILE A 273 -3.98 1.50 3.07
C ILE A 273 -5.00 1.57 4.22
N HIS A 274 -6.20 2.12 3.96
CA HIS A 274 -7.22 2.24 5.00
C HIS A 274 -7.68 0.86 5.51
N GLY A 275 -8.04 0.79 6.79
CA GLY A 275 -8.62 -0.42 7.39
C GLY A 275 -10.05 -0.69 6.91
N SER A 276 -10.69 -1.70 7.52
CA SER A 276 -12.01 -2.19 7.11
C SER A 276 -13.20 -1.26 7.45
N ALA A 277 -12.96 -0.14 8.15
CA ALA A 277 -13.95 0.87 8.54
C ALA A 277 -15.34 0.28 8.90
N PRO A 278 -15.44 -0.61 9.91
CA PRO A 278 -16.65 -1.36 10.21
C PRO A 278 -17.86 -0.47 10.56
N ASP A 279 -17.60 0.74 11.06
CA ASP A 279 -18.61 1.73 11.42
C ASP A 279 -19.38 2.27 10.21
N ILE A 280 -18.82 2.19 8.99
CA ILE A 280 -19.48 2.61 7.74
C ILE A 280 -19.72 1.49 6.74
N ALA A 281 -19.31 0.25 7.05
CA ALA A 281 -19.57 -0.91 6.21
C ALA A 281 -21.06 -1.12 5.93
N GLY A 282 -21.41 -1.44 4.68
CA GLY A 282 -22.77 -1.64 4.19
C GLY A 282 -23.56 -0.36 3.95
N LYS A 283 -22.99 0.83 4.20
CA LYS A 283 -23.70 2.11 4.07
C LYS A 283 -23.54 2.76 2.70
N GLY A 284 -22.65 2.25 1.84
CA GLY A 284 -22.41 2.81 0.51
C GLY A 284 -21.72 4.17 0.53
N VAL A 285 -21.03 4.54 1.62
CA VAL A 285 -20.40 5.88 1.79
C VAL A 285 -18.88 5.84 1.87
N ALA A 286 -18.28 4.65 1.73
CA ALA A 286 -16.83 4.50 1.71
C ALA A 286 -16.23 5.20 0.49
N ASN A 287 -15.08 5.86 0.65
CA ASN A 287 -14.35 6.44 -0.48
C ASN A 287 -13.62 5.34 -1.25
N PRO A 288 -13.99 5.04 -2.51
CA PRO A 288 -13.35 3.96 -3.27
C PRO A 288 -12.05 4.39 -3.96
N ALA A 289 -11.62 5.65 -3.84
CA ALA A 289 -10.48 6.19 -4.59
C ALA A 289 -9.19 5.39 -4.36
N ALA A 290 -8.85 5.05 -3.11
CA ALA A 290 -7.66 4.24 -2.80
C ALA A 290 -7.69 2.86 -3.47
N ALA A 291 -8.84 2.18 -3.47
CA ALA A 291 -8.98 0.87 -4.13
C ALA A 291 -8.87 1.00 -5.66
N ILE A 292 -9.50 2.01 -6.26
CA ILE A 292 -9.40 2.31 -7.70
C ILE A 292 -7.96 2.66 -8.08
N MET A 293 -7.27 3.49 -7.30
CA MET A 293 -5.86 3.82 -7.52
C MET A 293 -4.94 2.60 -7.31
N SER A 294 -5.29 1.69 -6.41
CA SER A 294 -4.58 0.41 -6.24
C SER A 294 -4.74 -0.48 -7.48
N ALA A 295 -5.92 -0.48 -8.10
CA ALA A 295 -6.11 -1.09 -9.42
C ALA A 295 -5.27 -0.40 -10.52
N GLY A 296 -5.08 0.92 -10.46
CA GLY A 296 -4.11 1.63 -11.30
C GLY A 296 -2.68 1.15 -11.08
N MET A 297 -2.25 1.01 -9.82
CA MET A 297 -0.95 0.43 -9.48
C MET A 297 -0.82 -1.03 -9.95
N LEU A 298 -1.91 -1.81 -9.90
CA LEU A 298 -1.98 -3.18 -10.41
C LEU A 298 -1.67 -3.23 -11.90
N LEU A 299 -2.32 -2.38 -12.70
CA LEU A 299 -2.04 -2.29 -14.13
C LEU A 299 -0.59 -1.88 -14.38
N ARG A 300 -0.10 -0.84 -13.69
CA ARG A 300 1.25 -0.30 -13.89
C ARG A 300 2.34 -1.29 -13.51
N HIS A 301 2.26 -1.88 -12.32
CA HIS A 301 3.35 -2.65 -11.73
C HIS A 301 3.15 -4.16 -11.84
N GLY A 302 1.93 -4.65 -11.76
CA GLY A 302 1.59 -6.07 -11.90
C GLY A 302 1.57 -6.48 -13.37
N LEU A 303 0.66 -5.89 -14.15
CA LEU A 303 0.44 -6.27 -15.54
C LEU A 303 1.31 -5.54 -16.56
N LYS A 304 2.15 -4.58 -16.11
CA LYS A 304 3.03 -3.75 -16.96
C LYS A 304 2.29 -2.97 -18.06
N ARG A 305 1.10 -2.45 -17.73
CA ARG A 305 0.21 -1.66 -18.59
C ARG A 305 0.06 -0.21 -18.06
N PRO A 306 1.09 0.64 -18.22
CA PRO A 306 1.09 1.99 -17.67
C PRO A 306 0.03 2.90 -18.30
N GLU A 307 -0.42 2.64 -19.53
CA GLU A 307 -1.43 3.44 -20.22
C GLU A 307 -2.78 3.40 -19.50
N GLY A 308 -3.26 2.19 -19.17
CA GLY A 308 -4.49 2.00 -18.40
C GLY A 308 -4.39 2.59 -16.99
N ALA A 309 -3.23 2.45 -16.35
CA ALA A 309 -2.97 3.10 -15.06
C ALA A 309 -3.05 4.64 -15.16
N ASN A 310 -2.44 5.24 -16.18
CA ASN A 310 -2.49 6.68 -16.43
C ASN A 310 -3.92 7.18 -16.74
N GLN A 311 -4.77 6.35 -17.35
CA GLN A 311 -6.19 6.66 -17.53
C GLN A 311 -6.92 6.71 -16.19
N ILE A 312 -6.73 5.69 -15.34
CA ILE A 312 -7.30 5.64 -13.99
C ILE A 312 -6.84 6.86 -13.16
N ASP A 313 -5.54 7.15 -13.13
CA ASP A 313 -4.96 8.26 -12.35
C ASP A 313 -5.62 9.60 -12.72
N ARG A 314 -5.83 9.84 -14.03
CA ARG A 314 -6.50 11.05 -14.54
C ARG A 314 -7.97 11.09 -14.18
N ALA A 315 -8.68 9.98 -14.36
CA ALA A 315 -10.12 9.88 -14.09
C ALA A 315 -10.43 10.08 -12.60
N VAL A 316 -9.64 9.47 -11.71
CA VAL A 316 -9.74 9.68 -10.26
C VAL A 316 -9.46 11.13 -9.90
N ALA A 317 -8.41 11.75 -10.46
CA ALA A 317 -8.10 13.16 -10.19
C ALA A 317 -9.24 14.10 -10.60
N LEU A 318 -9.94 13.82 -11.70
CA LEU A 318 -11.12 14.58 -12.12
C LEU A 318 -12.31 14.35 -11.18
N ALA A 319 -12.61 13.09 -10.86
CA ALA A 319 -13.71 12.73 -9.96
C ALA A 319 -13.53 13.32 -8.54
N LEU A 320 -12.30 13.36 -8.02
CA LEU A 320 -12.00 13.99 -6.73
C LEU A 320 -12.30 15.49 -6.71
N ARG A 321 -12.15 16.18 -7.84
CA ARG A 321 -12.42 17.63 -7.96
C ARG A 321 -13.90 17.92 -8.12
N GLU A 322 -14.60 17.13 -8.94
CA GLU A 322 -16.00 17.39 -9.30
C GLU A 322 -16.99 16.77 -8.31
N HIS A 323 -16.64 15.61 -7.75
CA HIS A 323 -17.50 14.78 -6.93
C HIS A 323 -16.79 14.26 -5.67
N PRO A 324 -16.22 15.12 -4.81
CA PRO A 324 -15.56 14.68 -3.60
C PRO A 324 -16.50 13.85 -2.70
N THR A 325 -15.96 12.80 -2.08
CA THR A 325 -16.64 11.96 -1.09
C THR A 325 -16.70 12.66 0.27
N ARG A 326 -17.43 12.07 1.23
CA ARG A 326 -17.72 12.70 2.53
C ARG A 326 -16.48 12.98 3.38
N ASP A 327 -15.50 12.08 3.34
CA ASP A 327 -14.19 12.23 3.99
C ASP A 327 -13.38 13.42 3.44
N LEU A 328 -13.70 13.90 2.24
CA LEU A 328 -13.11 15.06 1.59
C LEU A 328 -13.99 16.31 1.72
N GLY A 329 -15.00 16.29 2.60
CA GLY A 329 -15.97 17.39 2.77
C GLY A 329 -17.05 17.47 1.70
N GLY A 330 -17.10 16.50 0.79
CA GLY A 330 -18.09 16.43 -0.28
C GLY A 330 -19.35 15.64 0.10
N LYS A 331 -20.14 15.29 -0.93
CA LYS A 331 -21.42 14.57 -0.77
C LYS A 331 -21.51 13.29 -1.58
N ALA A 332 -20.50 12.98 -2.40
CA ALA A 332 -20.51 11.75 -3.19
C ALA A 332 -20.44 10.54 -2.25
N ASP A 333 -21.26 9.54 -2.58
CA ASP A 333 -21.22 8.22 -2.00
C ASP A 333 -20.37 7.28 -2.88
N THR A 334 -20.15 6.04 -2.47
CA THR A 334 -19.25 5.10 -3.18
C THR A 334 -19.64 4.97 -4.65
N GLN A 335 -20.94 4.83 -4.93
CA GLN A 335 -21.46 4.61 -6.27
C GLN A 335 -21.38 5.87 -7.14
N THR A 336 -21.70 7.04 -6.58
CA THR A 336 -21.63 8.32 -7.29
C THR A 336 -20.19 8.65 -7.66
N PHE A 337 -19.24 8.47 -6.75
CA PHE A 337 -17.83 8.66 -7.07
C PHE A 337 -17.35 7.69 -8.16
N THR A 338 -17.71 6.41 -8.06
CA THR A 338 -17.32 5.39 -9.05
C THR A 338 -17.86 5.73 -10.44
N ARG A 339 -19.12 6.18 -10.54
CA ARG A 339 -19.70 6.64 -11.83
C ARG A 339 -18.97 7.85 -12.39
N ALA A 340 -18.59 8.82 -11.55
CA ALA A 340 -17.81 9.96 -11.99
C ALA A 340 -16.46 9.54 -12.58
N VAL A 341 -15.77 8.57 -11.96
CA VAL A 341 -14.53 7.99 -12.49
C VAL A 341 -14.79 7.32 -13.86
N LEU A 342 -15.82 6.49 -13.98
CA LEU A 342 -16.14 5.82 -15.25
C LEU A 342 -16.46 6.82 -16.38
N SER A 343 -17.28 7.84 -16.11
CA SER A 343 -17.56 8.90 -17.09
C SER A 343 -16.32 9.72 -17.48
N ALA A 344 -15.37 9.91 -16.56
CA ALA A 344 -14.10 10.57 -16.84
C ALA A 344 -13.17 9.72 -17.74
N LEU A 345 -13.31 8.39 -17.74
CA LEU A 345 -12.60 7.50 -18.65
C LEU A 345 -13.12 7.62 -20.09
N GLU A 346 -14.45 7.68 -20.28
CA GLU A 346 -15.09 7.80 -21.59
C GLU A 346 -14.77 9.12 -22.32
N THR A 347 -14.60 10.20 -21.55
CA THR A 347 -14.37 11.55 -22.07
C THR A 347 -12.90 11.86 -22.40
N SER A 348 -11.98 10.99 -21.99
CA SER A 348 -10.56 11.08 -22.33
C SER A 348 -10.25 10.17 -23.52
N PRO A 349 -10.19 10.67 -24.78
CA PRO A 349 -9.80 9.81 -25.89
C PRO A 349 -8.41 9.23 -25.62
N ALA A 350 -8.23 7.95 -25.97
CA ALA A 350 -6.93 7.32 -26.02
C ALA A 350 -6.01 8.21 -26.87
N VAL A 351 -5.02 8.83 -26.23
CA VAL A 351 -3.96 9.50 -26.96
C VAL A 351 -3.19 8.36 -27.65
N GLY A 352 -3.46 8.19 -28.94
CA GLY A 352 -2.82 7.19 -29.80
C GLY A 352 -1.38 7.53 -30.14
#